data_AF-A0A957VZ74-F1
#
_entry.id   AF-A0A957VZ74-F1
#
_cell.length_a   1.000
_cell.length_b   1.000
_cell.length_c   1.000
_cell.angle_alpha   90.00
_cell.angle_beta   90.00
_cell.angle_gamma   90.00
#
_symmetry.space_group_name_H-M   'P 1'
#
loop_
_entity.id
_entity.type
_entity.pdbx_description
1 polymer ?
#
loop_
_entity_poly.entity_id
_entity_poly.type
_entity_poly.pdbx_seq_one_letter_code
_entity_poly.pdbx_strand_id
1 'polypeptide(L)'
;MLNPSDFASVQYGRKMSALAQHFAGVSPNDLRKFSNFLLKLADLRESEVELSAQQLNVIMQNLRTKDLTKLEAHKGGVMVELTGGGFEYERFLLRDDGRMPNSRYDAKKA
;
A
#
# COMPACT_ATOMS: atom_id res chain seq x y z
N MET A 1 -10.59 39.60 3.57
CA MET A 1 -10.67 39.32 2.11
C MET A 1 -10.22 37.89 1.91
N LEU A 2 -11.09 37.01 1.39
CA LEU A 2 -10.69 35.66 0.98
C LEU A 2 -9.79 35.83 -0.25
N ASN A 3 -8.52 35.42 -0.17
CA ASN A 3 -7.70 35.31 -1.37
C ASN A 3 -8.43 34.38 -2.35
N PRO A 4 -8.54 34.74 -3.65
CA PRO A 4 -9.09 33.82 -4.63
C PRO A 4 -8.25 32.56 -4.57
N SER A 5 -8.86 31.42 -4.27
CA SER A 5 -8.17 30.13 -4.37
C SER A 5 -7.60 30.01 -5.78
N ASP A 6 -6.28 29.91 -5.91
CA ASP A 6 -5.65 29.77 -7.23
C ASP A 6 -6.27 28.60 -7.98
N PHE A 7 -6.45 28.75 -9.29
CA PHE A 7 -7.12 27.77 -10.15
C PHE A 7 -6.55 26.35 -9.94
N ALA A 8 -5.24 26.23 -9.74
CA ALA A 8 -4.56 24.97 -9.43
C ALA A 8 -5.08 24.32 -8.13
N SER A 9 -5.25 25.08 -7.05
CA SER A 9 -5.80 24.60 -5.78
C SER A 9 -7.24 24.12 -5.93
N VAL A 10 -8.05 24.81 -6.76
CA VAL A 10 -9.42 24.37 -7.07
C VAL A 10 -9.44 23.06 -7.84
N GLN A 11 -8.59 22.92 -8.87
CA GLN A 11 -8.48 21.68 -9.63
C GLN A 11 -7.99 20.51 -8.77
N TYR A 12 -7.01 20.77 -7.89
CA TYR A 12 -6.55 19.79 -6.91
C TYR A 12 -7.68 19.37 -5.96
N GLY A 13 -8.41 20.33 -5.39
CA GLY A 13 -9.56 20.07 -4.52
C GLY A 13 -10.63 19.22 -5.19
N ARG A 14 -10.94 19.47 -6.47
CA ARG A 14 -11.86 18.66 -7.28
C ARG A 14 -11.35 17.23 -7.47
N LYS A 15 -10.07 17.08 -7.85
CA LYS A 15 -9.44 15.77 -8.02
C LYS A 15 -9.48 14.95 -6.73
N MET A 16 -9.10 15.54 -5.61
CA MET A 16 -9.08 14.85 -4.32
C MET A 16 -10.49 14.54 -3.81
N SER A 17 -11.46 15.42 -4.05
CA SER A 17 -12.86 15.18 -3.68
C SER A 17 -13.44 14.00 -4.46
N ALA A 18 -13.20 13.91 -5.76
CA ALA A 18 -13.63 12.79 -6.59
C ALA A 18 -12.98 11.47 -6.11
N LEU A 19 -11.68 11.49 -5.79
CA LEU A 19 -10.99 10.34 -5.22
C LEU A 19 -11.60 9.92 -3.87
N ALA A 20 -11.85 10.89 -2.98
CA ALA A 20 -12.39 10.65 -1.65
C ALA A 20 -13.77 9.98 -1.66
N GLN A 21 -14.61 10.29 -2.66
CA GLN A 21 -15.94 9.71 -2.81
C GLN A 21 -15.92 8.18 -2.99
N HIS A 22 -14.86 7.63 -3.60
CA HIS A 22 -14.73 6.17 -3.76
C HIS A 22 -14.52 5.43 -2.44
N PHE A 23 -14.13 6.15 -1.38
CA PHE A 23 -13.94 5.58 -0.05
C PHE A 23 -15.19 5.70 0.83
N ALA A 24 -16.25 6.35 0.35
CA ALA A 24 -17.51 6.44 1.05
C ALA A 24 -18.13 5.04 1.21
N GLY A 25 -18.39 4.64 2.45
CA GLY A 25 -18.96 3.32 2.77
C GLY A 25 -17.94 2.20 3.03
N VAL A 26 -16.63 2.48 2.89
CA VAL A 26 -15.58 1.54 3.32
C VAL A 26 -15.52 1.51 4.86
N SER A 27 -15.31 0.33 5.44
CA SER A 27 -15.26 0.19 6.90
C SER A 27 -14.07 0.96 7.49
N PRO A 28 -14.16 1.44 8.75
CA PRO A 28 -13.04 2.14 9.39
C PRO A 28 -11.75 1.31 9.43
N ASN A 29 -11.87 -0.02 9.56
CA ASN A 29 -10.71 -0.91 9.58
C ASN A 29 -10.04 -0.98 8.20
N ASP A 30 -10.82 -1.18 7.14
CA ASP A 30 -10.29 -1.25 5.77
C ASP A 30 -9.69 0.09 5.33
N LEU A 31 -10.29 1.21 5.76
CA LEU A 31 -9.73 2.55 5.55
C LEU A 31 -8.37 2.71 6.22
N ARG A 32 -8.19 2.23 7.47
CA ARG A 32 -6.89 2.29 8.16
C ARG A 32 -5.85 1.46 7.43
N LYS A 33 -6.21 0.24 7.01
CA LYS A 33 -5.31 -0.64 6.25
C LYS A 33 -4.90 -0.02 4.92
N PHE A 34 -5.86 0.54 4.19
CA PHE A 34 -5.61 1.21 2.93
C PHE A 34 -4.79 2.49 3.11
N SER A 35 -5.08 3.30 4.13
CA SER A 35 -4.29 4.48 4.49
C SER A 35 -2.84 4.12 4.80
N ASN A 36 -2.63 3.06 5.59
CA ASN A 36 -1.29 2.57 5.90
C ASN A 36 -0.57 2.05 4.64
N PHE A 37 -1.29 1.35 3.74
CA PHE A 37 -0.74 0.99 2.43
C PHE A 37 -0.31 2.21 1.61
N LEU A 38 -1.14 3.27 1.53
CA LEU A 38 -0.79 4.49 0.80
C LEU A 38 0.45 5.17 1.38
N LEU A 39 0.63 5.16 2.70
CA LEU A 39 1.86 5.66 3.34
C LEU A 39 3.08 4.86 2.87
N LYS A 40 3.02 3.52 2.91
CA LYS A 40 4.15 2.67 2.47
C LYS A 40 4.40 2.75 0.96
N LEU A 41 3.35 2.96 0.18
CA LEU A 41 3.47 3.20 -1.26
C LEU A 41 4.17 4.54 -1.53
N ALA A 42 3.85 5.60 -0.76
CA ALA A 42 4.54 6.87 -0.87
C ALA A 42 6.04 6.71 -0.57
N ASP A 43 6.39 6.03 0.53
CA ASP A 43 7.79 5.70 0.88
C ASP A 43 8.50 4.93 -0.26
N LEU A 44 7.82 3.95 -0.88
CA LEU A 44 8.38 3.19 -2.01
C LEU A 44 8.59 4.06 -3.26
N ARG A 45 7.67 4.99 -3.53
CA ARG A 45 7.74 5.91 -4.68
C ARG A 45 8.92 6.87 -4.60
N GLU A 46 9.40 7.21 -3.39
CA GLU A 46 10.63 7.98 -3.21
C GLU A 46 11.87 7.24 -3.73
N SER A 47 11.80 5.91 -3.81
CA SER A 47 12.85 5.06 -4.42
C SER A 47 12.67 4.86 -5.94
N GLU A 48 11.78 5.63 -6.59
CA GLU A 48 11.45 5.53 -8.03
C GLU A 48 10.93 4.16 -8.49
N VAL A 49 10.50 3.30 -7.56
CA VAL A 49 9.92 1.98 -7.87
C VAL A 49 8.40 2.07 -7.96
N GLU A 50 7.83 1.44 -8.99
CA GLU A 50 6.38 1.30 -9.14
C GLU A 50 5.95 -0.16 -8.89
N LEU A 51 4.77 -0.34 -8.31
CA LEU A 51 4.17 -1.66 -8.18
C LEU A 51 3.49 -2.06 -9.49
N SER A 52 3.72 -3.28 -9.95
CA SER A 52 2.93 -3.88 -11.01
C SER A 52 1.48 -4.12 -10.55
N ALA A 53 0.56 -4.26 -11.50
CA ALA A 53 -0.84 -4.59 -11.19
C ALA A 53 -0.97 -5.91 -10.42
N GLN A 54 -0.12 -6.90 -10.74
CA GLN A 54 -0.06 -8.19 -10.07
C GLN A 54 0.45 -8.04 -8.63
N GLN A 55 1.51 -7.26 -8.41
CA GLN A 55 2.04 -6.98 -7.07
C GLN A 55 0.98 -6.30 -6.19
N LEU A 56 0.31 -5.28 -6.75
CA LEU A 56 -0.76 -4.57 -6.07
C LEU A 56 -1.88 -5.53 -5.63
N ASN A 57 -2.33 -6.41 -6.52
CA ASN A 57 -3.38 -7.38 -6.20
C ASN A 57 -2.98 -8.32 -5.05
N VAL A 58 -1.77 -8.86 -5.08
CA VAL A 58 -1.27 -9.75 -4.00
C VAL A 58 -1.19 -9.02 -2.66
N ILE A 59 -0.73 -7.77 -2.65
CA ILE A 59 -0.70 -6.95 -1.43
C ILE A 59 -2.13 -6.74 -0.91
N MET A 60 -3.06 -6.30 -1.76
CA MET A 60 -4.46 -6.05 -1.37
C MET A 60 -5.15 -7.29 -0.81
N GLN A 61 -4.92 -8.48 -1.40
CA GLN A 61 -5.45 -9.73 -0.88
C GLN A 61 -4.96 -10.06 0.53
N ASN A 62 -3.67 -9.78 0.82
CA ASN A 62 -3.11 -10.02 2.15
C ASN A 62 -3.65 -9.03 3.20
N LEU A 63 -3.92 -7.78 2.83
CA LEU A 63 -4.49 -6.79 3.76
C LEU A 63 -5.86 -7.22 4.30
N ARG A 64 -6.56 -8.17 3.66
CA ARG A 64 -7.81 -8.73 4.21
C ARG A 64 -7.64 -9.24 5.64
N THR A 65 -6.53 -9.91 5.94
CA THR A 65 -6.31 -10.59 7.24
C THR A 65 -5.10 -10.07 8.01
N LYS A 66 -4.27 -9.23 7.37
CA LYS A 66 -3.00 -8.73 7.91
C LYS A 66 -2.91 -7.20 7.78
N ASP A 67 -1.85 -6.65 8.36
CA ASP A 67 -1.48 -5.23 8.26
C ASP A 67 -0.10 -5.10 7.63
N LEU A 68 0.05 -4.15 6.71
CA LEU A 68 1.33 -3.86 6.04
C LEU A 68 2.25 -3.05 6.93
N THR A 69 3.47 -3.53 7.16
CA THR A 69 4.46 -2.77 7.94
C THR A 69 5.52 -2.14 7.06
N LYS A 70 5.89 -2.79 5.95
CA LYS A 70 6.95 -2.28 5.07
C LYS A 70 6.74 -2.64 3.60
N LEU A 71 7.07 -1.70 2.73
CA LEU A 71 7.35 -1.90 1.31
C LEU A 71 8.73 -1.33 1.02
N GLU A 72 9.59 -2.10 0.37
CA GLU A 72 10.98 -1.72 0.12
C GLU A 72 11.43 -2.23 -1.24
N ALA A 73 12.09 -1.38 -2.01
CA ALA A 73 12.70 -1.76 -3.28
C ALA A 73 13.78 -2.83 -3.05
N HIS A 74 13.78 -3.89 -3.86
CA HIS A 74 14.77 -4.94 -3.76
C HIS A 74 15.21 -5.42 -5.14
N LYS A 75 16.41 -6.01 -5.23
CA LYS A 75 16.85 -6.66 -6.46
C LYS A 75 15.86 -7.78 -6.84
N GLY A 76 15.20 -7.63 -7.99
CA GLY A 76 14.26 -8.61 -8.54
C GLY A 76 12.81 -8.49 -8.05
N GLY A 77 12.43 -7.40 -7.38
CA GLY A 77 11.04 -7.12 -7.02
C GLY A 77 10.89 -6.16 -5.85
N VAL A 78 9.81 -6.32 -5.09
CA VAL A 78 9.51 -5.49 -3.91
C VAL A 78 9.46 -6.38 -2.68
N MET A 79 10.22 -6.03 -1.65
CA MET A 79 10.14 -6.70 -0.36
C MET A 79 8.91 -6.20 0.38
N VAL A 80 8.04 -7.13 0.76
CA VAL A 80 6.78 -6.87 1.47
C VAL A 80 6.89 -7.46 2.86
N GLU A 81 6.47 -6.68 3.86
CA GLU A 81 6.40 -7.13 5.25
C GLU A 81 4.99 -6.89 5.81
N LEU A 82 4.43 -7.92 6.41
CA LEU A 82 3.07 -7.95 6.95
C LEU A 82 3.09 -8.44 8.40
N THR A 83 2.08 -8.06 9.17
CA THR A 83 1.86 -8.52 10.55
C THR A 83 0.41 -8.98 10.75
N GLY A 84 0.16 -9.77 11.78
CA GLY A 84 -1.16 -10.36 12.05
C GLY A 84 -1.34 -11.75 11.42
N GLY A 85 -2.57 -12.26 11.45
CA GLY A 85 -2.86 -13.61 10.95
C GLY A 85 -2.08 -14.75 11.64
N GLY A 86 -1.72 -14.57 12.92
CA GLY A 86 -0.94 -15.53 13.70
C GLY A 86 0.59 -15.35 13.62
N PHE A 87 1.07 -14.27 13.00
CA PHE A 87 2.48 -13.93 12.92
C PHE A 87 2.75 -12.58 13.58
N GLU A 88 3.88 -12.48 14.29
CA GLU A 88 4.45 -11.19 14.68
C GLU A 88 4.87 -10.42 13.43
N TYR A 89 5.50 -11.11 12.47
CA TYR A 89 5.76 -10.61 11.13
C TYR A 89 5.90 -11.74 10.10
N GLU A 90 5.65 -11.42 8.84
CA GLU A 90 5.93 -12.25 7.67
C GLU A 90 6.52 -11.38 6.56
N ARG A 91 7.67 -11.77 6.03
CA ARG A 91 8.43 -11.01 5.03
C ARG A 91 8.73 -11.85 3.80
N PHE A 92 8.45 -11.32 2.62
CA PHE A 92 8.71 -12.00 1.36
C PHE A 92 8.98 -11.04 0.21
N LEU A 93 9.78 -11.51 -0.76
CA LEU A 93 10.01 -10.83 -2.01
C LEU A 93 8.85 -11.09 -2.96
N LEU A 94 8.25 -10.03 -3.48
CA LEU A 94 7.20 -10.07 -4.47
C LEU A 94 7.72 -9.60 -5.82
N ARG A 95 7.80 -10.51 -6.79
CA ARG A 95 8.27 -10.21 -8.16
C ARG A 95 7.21 -9.48 -8.97
N ASP A 96 7.61 -8.91 -10.10
CA ASP A 96 6.72 -8.12 -10.96
C ASP A 96 5.56 -8.94 -11.54
N ASP A 97 5.75 -10.25 -11.70
CA ASP A 97 4.71 -11.20 -12.12
C ASP A 97 3.76 -11.62 -10.97
N GLY A 98 3.94 -11.07 -9.77
CA GLY A 98 3.18 -11.40 -8.56
C GLY A 98 3.58 -12.73 -7.91
N ARG A 99 4.60 -13.43 -8.43
CA ARG A 99 5.07 -14.67 -7.80
C ARG A 99 5.93 -14.35 -6.59
N MET A 100 5.68 -15.10 -5.52
CA MET A 100 6.56 -15.18 -4.37
C MET A 100 7.56 -16.32 -4.64
N PRO A 101 8.88 -16.10 -4.56
CA PRO A 101 9.83 -17.21 -4.52
C PRO A 101 9.43 -18.17 -3.39
N ASN A 102 9.59 -19.48 -3.59
CA ASN A 102 9.18 -20.56 -2.68
C ASN A 102 9.92 -20.61 -1.32
N SER A 103 10.38 -19.47 -0.81
CA SER A 103 10.91 -19.30 0.52
C SER A 103 10.37 -17.99 1.07
N ARG A 104 9.48 -18.07 2.07
CA ARG A 104 9.31 -16.99 3.04
C ARG A 104 10.71 -16.54 3.44
N TYR A 105 11.06 -15.29 3.18
CA TYR A 105 12.42 -14.81 3.45
C TYR A 105 12.64 -14.76 4.96
N ASP A 106 11.60 -14.43 5.71
CA ASP A 106 11.59 -14.52 7.17
C ASP A 106 10.15 -14.47 7.72
N ALA A 107 9.88 -15.17 8.83
CA ALA A 107 8.59 -15.09 9.51
C ALA A 107 8.74 -15.50 10.99
N LYS A 108 8.18 -14.70 11.89
CA LYS A 108 8.10 -15.03 13.32
C LYS A 108 6.64 -15.25 13.72
N LYS A 109 6.34 -16.42 14.29
CA LYS A 109 5.02 -16.71 14.86
C LYS A 109 4.85 -15.96 16.19
N ALA A 110 3.63 -15.53 16.46
CA ALA A 110 3.23 -14.92 17.73
C ALA A 110 3.13 -15.96 18.85
#